data_AF-M1MW05-F1
#
_entry.id   AF-M1MW05-F1
#
_cell.length_a   1.000
_cell.length_b   1.000
_cell.length_c   1.000
_cell.angle_alpha   90.00
_cell.angle_beta   90.00
_cell.angle_gamma   90.00
#
_symmetry.space_group_name_H-M   'P 1'
#
loop_
_entity.id
_entity.type
_entity.pdbx_description
1 polymer ?
#
loop_
_entity_poly.entity_id
_entity_poly.type
_entity_poly.pdbx_seq_one_letter_code
_entity_poly.pdbx_strand_id
1 'polypeptide(L)'
;MKNLKDKIMEFLRNEKVKKFGKRVFNKKTVITALILLIIVAAVKISFLLMFEINGVVKNIDGKNITVANLISTKTVDVGNYPIEAKQIKIGDKIEITKNLSGDILNIRDRNSDQMNREDGSRDNRKEKDNKNEKNNHREKN
;
A
#
# COMPACT_ATOMS: atom_id res chain seq x y z
N MET A 1 -40.31 -17.68 -12.50
CA MET A 1 -39.24 -17.36 -11.52
C MET A 1 -39.16 -15.83 -11.38
N LYS A 2 -39.30 -15.28 -10.17
CA LYS A 2 -39.03 -13.83 -9.94
C LYS A 2 -37.54 -13.57 -10.17
N ASN A 3 -37.21 -12.57 -10.98
CA ASN A 3 -35.82 -12.22 -11.25
C ASN A 3 -35.18 -11.61 -10.00
N LEU A 4 -33.85 -11.67 -9.91
CA LEU A 4 -33.10 -11.14 -8.76
C LEU A 4 -33.46 -9.67 -8.47
N LYS A 5 -33.69 -8.88 -9.53
CA LYS A 5 -34.14 -7.48 -9.44
C LYS A 5 -35.49 -7.35 -8.72
N ASP A 6 -36.44 -8.23 -9.00
CA ASP A 6 -37.78 -8.18 -8.39
C ASP A 6 -37.71 -8.49 -6.89
N LYS A 7 -36.85 -9.45 -6.50
CA LYS A 7 -36.61 -9.78 -5.10
C LYS A 7 -35.97 -8.62 -4.33
N ILE A 8 -35.00 -7.94 -4.94
CA ILE A 8 -34.36 -6.74 -4.36
C ILE A 8 -35.37 -5.61 -4.21
N MET A 9 -36.20 -5.39 -5.23
CA MET A 9 -37.21 -4.32 -5.21
C MET A 9 -38.31 -4.58 -4.16
N GLU A 10 -38.71 -5.83 -3.97
CA GLU A 10 -39.66 -6.27 -2.95
C GLU A 10 -39.06 -6.12 -1.53
N PHE A 11 -37.78 -6.43 -1.35
CA PHE A 11 -37.06 -6.21 -0.09
C PHE A 11 -36.95 -4.72 0.28
N LEU A 12 -36.63 -3.85 -0.68
CA LEU A 12 -36.55 -2.40 -0.47
C LEU A 12 -37.91 -1.74 -0.18
N ARG A 13 -39.03 -2.37 -0.59
CA ARG A 13 -40.39 -1.90 -0.27
C ARG A 13 -40.82 -2.20 1.16
N ASN A 14 -40.13 -3.08 1.88
CA ASN A 14 -40.44 -3.42 3.26
C ASN A 14 -40.36 -2.16 4.16
N GLU A 15 -41.42 -1.88 4.93
CA GLU A 15 -41.48 -0.71 5.82
C GLU A 15 -40.33 -0.65 6.81
N LYS A 16 -39.86 -1.81 7.29
CA LYS A 16 -38.70 -1.88 8.20
C LYS A 16 -37.45 -1.33 7.51
N VAL A 17 -37.23 -1.70 6.25
CA VAL A 17 -36.09 -1.26 5.43
C VAL A 17 -36.22 0.23 5.09
N LYS A 18 -37.42 0.72 4.78
CA LYS A 18 -37.67 2.17 4.58
C LYS A 18 -37.39 3.00 5.84
N LYS A 19 -37.85 2.55 7.02
CA LYS A 19 -37.60 3.24 8.30
C LYS A 19 -36.12 3.24 8.67
N PHE A 20 -35.42 2.12 8.44
CA PHE A 20 -33.96 2.04 8.60
C PHE A 20 -33.23 2.96 7.62
N GLY A 21 -33.59 2.93 6.34
CA GLY A 21 -33.01 3.81 5.32
C GLY A 21 -33.20 5.28 5.69
N LYS A 22 -34.39 5.70 6.10
CA LYS A 22 -34.66 7.10 6.48
C LYS A 22 -33.84 7.56 7.70
N ARG A 23 -33.49 6.63 8.61
CA ARG A 23 -32.65 6.89 9.79
C ARG A 23 -31.16 6.93 9.44
N VAL A 24 -30.69 6.00 8.60
CA VAL A 24 -29.29 5.89 8.15
C VAL A 24 -28.93 6.99 7.13
N PHE A 25 -29.84 7.31 6.23
CA PHE A 25 -29.70 8.36 5.21
C PHE A 25 -30.18 9.74 5.68
N ASN A 26 -30.30 9.96 7.00
CA ASN A 26 -30.47 11.30 7.51
C ASN A 26 -29.21 12.11 7.18
N LYS A 27 -29.37 13.29 6.57
CA LYS A 27 -28.25 14.16 6.16
C LYS A 27 -27.22 14.34 7.29
N LYS A 28 -27.68 14.52 8.54
CA LYS A 28 -26.79 14.65 9.71
C LYS A 28 -25.96 13.38 9.94
N THR A 29 -26.60 12.22 9.98
CA THR A 29 -25.95 10.91 10.21
C THR A 29 -24.95 10.57 9.10
N VAL A 30 -25.31 10.83 7.84
CA VAL A 30 -24.41 10.60 6.69
C VAL A 30 -23.21 11.55 6.74
N ILE A 31 -23.42 12.83 7.02
CA ILE A 31 -22.34 13.82 7.14
C ILE A 31 -21.40 13.44 8.30
N THR A 32 -21.94 13.07 9.47
CA THR A 32 -21.13 12.62 10.60
C THR A 32 -20.30 11.38 10.24
N ALA A 33 -20.90 10.38 9.58
CA ALA A 33 -20.18 9.19 9.15
C ALA A 33 -19.07 9.53 8.14
N LEU A 34 -19.33 10.45 7.21
CA LEU A 34 -18.35 10.91 6.24
C LEU A 34 -17.17 11.61 6.92
N ILE A 35 -17.44 12.54 7.84
CA ILE A 35 -16.40 13.23 8.62
C ILE A 35 -15.57 12.22 9.41
N LEU A 36 -16.22 11.25 10.06
CA LEU A 36 -15.53 10.23 10.83
C LEU A 36 -14.60 9.38 9.94
N LEU A 37 -15.04 9.06 8.73
CA LEU A 37 -14.23 8.33 7.74
C LEU A 37 -12.99 9.16 7.32
N ILE A 38 -13.17 10.47 7.10
CA ILE A 38 -12.07 11.39 6.77
C ILE A 38 -11.06 11.46 7.93
N ILE A 39 -11.53 11.58 9.19
CA ILE A 39 -10.65 11.61 10.37
C ILE A 39 -9.86 10.31 10.48
N VAL A 40 -10.51 9.15 10.34
CA VAL A 40 -9.83 7.85 10.40
C VAL A 40 -8.77 7.72 9.30
N ALA A 41 -9.08 8.18 8.09
CA ALA A 41 -8.11 8.20 6.99
C ALA A 41 -6.92 9.13 7.31
N ALA A 42 -7.19 10.34 7.79
CA ALA A 42 -6.16 11.31 8.16
C ALA A 42 -5.23 10.76 9.26
N VAL A 43 -5.78 10.18 10.33
CA VAL A 43 -5.00 9.57 11.42
C VAL A 43 -4.09 8.46 10.90
N LYS A 44 -4.59 7.58 10.03
CA LYS A 44 -3.76 6.52 9.42
C LYS A 44 -2.61 7.09 8.60
N ILE A 45 -2.88 8.10 7.78
CA ILE A 45 -1.86 8.74 6.94
C ILE A 45 -0.82 9.45 7.81
N SER A 46 -1.25 10.17 8.84
CA SER A 46 -0.35 10.82 9.79
C SER A 46 0.55 9.81 10.51
N PHE A 47 0.00 8.65 10.90
CA PHE A 47 0.78 7.58 11.52
C PHE A 47 1.87 7.07 10.57
N LEU A 48 1.52 6.76 9.32
CA LEU A 48 2.50 6.34 8.30
C LEU A 48 3.60 7.40 8.10
N LEU A 49 3.24 8.68 7.95
CA LEU A 49 4.21 9.75 7.74
C LEU A 49 5.12 10.04 8.94
N MET A 50 4.67 9.71 10.17
CA MET A 50 5.42 9.94 11.39
C MET A 50 6.45 8.83 11.62
N PHE A 51 6.09 7.57 11.34
CA PHE A 51 6.92 6.41 11.63
C PHE A 51 7.69 5.86 10.42
N GLU A 52 7.28 6.21 9.20
CA GLU A 52 7.97 5.81 7.98
C GLU A 52 8.50 7.05 7.24
N ILE A 53 9.81 7.08 7.04
CA ILE A 53 10.48 8.15 6.30
C ILE A 53 11.05 7.54 5.03
N ASN A 54 10.49 7.99 3.91
CA ASN A 54 10.68 7.39 2.60
C ASN A 54 11.17 8.46 1.63
N GLY A 55 12.41 8.34 1.13
CA GLY A 55 12.97 9.35 0.25
C GLY A 55 14.42 9.12 -0.14
N VAL A 56 15.03 10.15 -0.71
CA VAL A 56 16.42 10.17 -1.16
C VAL A 56 17.30 10.82 -0.10
N VAL A 57 18.42 10.19 0.23
CA VAL A 57 19.42 10.76 1.13
C VAL A 57 20.06 11.99 0.48
N LYS A 58 19.93 13.14 1.14
CA LYS A 58 20.49 14.42 0.69
C LYS A 58 21.77 14.79 1.40
N ASN A 59 21.88 14.44 2.68
CA ASN A 59 23.06 14.73 3.48
C ASN A 59 23.23 13.67 4.57
N ILE A 60 24.48 13.42 4.95
CA ILE A 60 24.88 12.55 6.06
C ILE A 60 25.89 13.34 6.88
N ASP A 61 25.54 13.65 8.12
CA ASP A 61 26.36 14.40 9.06
C ASP A 61 26.52 13.59 10.35
N GLY A 62 27.57 12.76 10.38
CA GLY A 62 27.81 11.81 11.47
C GLY A 62 26.63 10.85 11.64
N LYS A 63 25.89 11.02 12.74
CA LYS A 63 24.70 10.21 13.09
C LYS A 63 23.39 10.75 12.49
N ASN A 64 23.42 11.92 11.88
CA ASN A 64 22.23 12.55 11.31
C ASN A 64 22.15 12.27 9.82
N ILE A 65 21.02 11.72 9.38
CA ILE A 65 20.71 11.51 7.96
C ILE A 65 19.56 12.41 7.57
N THR A 66 19.77 13.23 6.54
CA THR A 66 18.73 14.05 5.94
C THR A 66 18.15 13.34 4.72
N VAL A 67 16.87 13.00 4.80
CA VAL A 67 16.12 12.31 3.75
C VAL A 67 15.07 13.27 3.17
N ALA A 68 15.02 13.39 1.85
CA ALA A 68 14.06 14.22 1.14
C ALA A 68 13.10 13.37 0.29
N ASN A 69 11.82 13.65 0.43
CA ASN A 69 10.73 13.20 -0.42
C ASN A 69 10.24 14.38 -1.28
N LEU A 70 9.43 14.12 -2.30
CA LEU A 70 8.66 15.13 -3.03
C LEU A 70 7.87 16.09 -2.12
N ILE A 71 7.38 15.60 -0.96
CA ILE A 71 6.47 16.35 -0.08
C ILE A 71 7.19 17.01 1.11
N SER A 72 8.30 16.42 1.58
CA SER A 72 9.00 16.92 2.77
C SER A 72 10.45 16.48 2.86
N THR A 73 11.29 17.31 3.49
CA THR A 73 12.65 16.95 3.92
C THR A 73 12.66 16.75 5.43
N LYS A 74 13.26 15.65 5.88
CA LYS A 74 13.38 15.31 7.31
C LYS A 74 14.81 14.90 7.65
N THR A 75 15.31 15.41 8.76
CA THR A 75 16.57 14.96 9.35
C THR A 75 16.26 13.97 10.48
N VAL A 76 17.00 12.88 10.51
CA VAL A 76 16.82 11.78 11.45
C VAL A 76 18.15 11.47 12.11
N ASP A 77 18.18 11.53 13.44
CA ASP A 77 19.28 10.96 14.21
C ASP A 77 19.12 9.45 14.25
N VAL A 78 20.11 8.73 13.74
CA VAL A 78 20.15 7.28 13.71
C VAL A 78 20.87 6.68 14.92
N GLY A 79 21.39 7.51 15.82
CA GLY A 79 21.94 7.10 17.11
C GLY A 79 23.07 6.08 16.98
N ASN A 80 22.85 4.88 17.53
CA ASN A 80 23.80 3.77 17.46
C ASN A 80 23.47 2.76 16.37
N TYR A 81 22.49 3.05 15.50
CA TYR A 81 22.22 2.21 14.35
C TYR A 81 23.47 2.27 13.45
N PRO A 82 24.14 1.14 13.16
CA PRO A 82 25.40 1.17 12.44
C PRO A 82 25.15 1.52 10.99
N ILE A 83 25.18 2.82 10.68
CA ILE A 83 25.14 3.34 9.30
C ILE A 83 26.30 2.73 8.51
N GLU A 84 27.45 2.52 9.13
CA GLU A 84 28.60 1.91 8.47
C GLU A 84 28.34 0.46 8.01
N ALA A 85 27.42 -0.27 8.66
CA ALA A 85 27.09 -1.65 8.28
C ALA A 85 26.18 -1.75 7.05
N LYS A 86 25.46 -0.68 6.71
CA LYS A 86 24.71 -0.54 5.45
C LYS A 86 25.25 0.71 4.78
N GLN A 87 26.19 0.59 3.85
CA GLN A 87 26.88 1.68 3.13
C GLN A 87 25.92 2.74 2.50
N ILE A 88 25.20 3.49 3.31
CA ILE A 88 24.22 4.49 2.88
C ILE A 88 25.00 5.70 2.40
N LYS A 89 24.73 6.11 1.17
CA LYS A 89 25.38 7.22 0.49
C LYS A 89 24.37 8.29 0.15
N ILE A 90 24.86 9.51 -0.03
CA ILE A 90 24.07 10.60 -0.61
C ILE A 90 23.60 10.17 -1.99
N GLY A 91 22.30 10.31 -2.26
CA GLY A 91 21.65 9.85 -3.49
C GLY A 91 20.87 8.53 -3.35
N ASP A 92 21.09 7.76 -2.28
CA ASP A 92 20.39 6.49 -2.07
C ASP A 92 18.91 6.72 -1.74
N LYS A 93 18.06 5.83 -2.24
CA LYS A 93 16.64 5.79 -1.87
C LYS A 93 16.48 4.88 -0.68
N ILE A 94 16.15 5.45 0.46
CA ILE A 94 16.01 4.69 1.71
C ILE A 94 14.61 4.80 2.30
N GLU A 95 14.27 3.78 3.06
CA GLU A 95 13.09 3.71 3.93
C GLU A 95 13.56 3.54 5.37
N ILE A 96 13.24 4.50 6.23
CA ILE A 96 13.53 4.45 7.67
C ILE A 96 12.22 4.22 8.40
N THR A 97 12.16 3.16 9.21
CA THR A 97 11.01 2.84 10.06
C THR A 97 11.36 3.11 11.53
N LYS A 98 10.46 3.79 12.25
CA LYS A 98 10.59 4.14 13.66
C LYS A 98 9.52 3.48 14.52
N ASN A 99 9.81 3.29 15.81
CA ASN A 99 8.83 2.87 16.82
C ASN A 99 8.04 4.09 17.35
N LEU A 100 7.07 3.84 18.26
CA LEU A 100 6.26 4.88 18.91
C LEU A 100 7.08 5.90 19.73
N SER A 101 8.25 5.49 20.23
CA SER A 101 9.19 6.35 20.96
C SER A 101 10.05 7.21 20.04
N GLY A 102 10.03 6.95 18.73
CA GLY A 102 10.84 7.64 17.72
C GLY A 102 12.18 6.95 17.42
N ASP A 103 12.49 5.82 18.06
CA ASP A 103 13.71 5.05 17.82
C ASP A 103 13.65 4.34 16.47
N ILE A 104 14.79 4.23 15.81
CA ILE A 104 14.88 3.54 14.52
C ILE A 104 14.84 2.04 14.73
N LEU A 105 13.85 1.41 14.11
CA LEU A 105 13.72 -0.04 14.05
C LEU A 105 14.48 -0.61 12.85
N ASN A 106 14.43 0.07 11.70
CA ASN A 106 15.05 -0.43 10.47
C ASN A 106 15.37 0.70 9.47
N ILE A 107 16.41 0.50 8.68
CA ILE A 107 16.73 1.30 7.50
C ILE A 107 16.89 0.36 6.30
N ARG A 108 16.03 0.45 5.29
CA ARG A 108 16.13 -0.35 4.05
C ARG A 108 16.60 0.52 2.90
N ASP A 109 17.50 -0.01 2.08
CA ASP A 109 17.81 0.57 0.79
C ASP A 109 16.84 0.00 -0.25
N ARG A 110 16.08 0.88 -0.91
CA ARG A 110 15.09 0.49 -1.92
C ARG A 110 15.70 0.24 -3.29
N ASN A 111 16.94 0.65 -3.54
CA ASN A 111 17.61 0.36 -4.80
C ASN A 111 18.03 -1.12 -4.87
N SER A 112 18.52 -1.69 -3.77
CA SER A 112 18.98 -3.09 -3.71
C SER A 112 17.85 -4.13 -3.73
N ASP A 113 16.66 -3.79 -3.21
CA ASP A 113 15.49 -4.69 -3.24
C ASP A 113 14.92 -4.91 -4.65
N GLN A 114 15.21 -4.00 -5.60
CA GLN A 114 14.68 -4.10 -6.96
C GLN A 114 15.46 -5.13 -7.81
N MET A 115 16.75 -5.35 -7.53
CA MET A 115 17.55 -6.38 -8.22
C MET A 115 17.15 -7.82 -7.85
N ASN A 116 16.64 -8.06 -6.64
CA ASN A 116 16.26 -9.41 -6.20
C ASN A 116 14.86 -9.87 -6.63
N ARG A 117 14.07 -9.05 -7.33
CA ARG A 117 12.70 -9.40 -7.75
C ARG A 117 12.54 -9.68 -9.25
N GLU A 118 13.51 -9.36 -10.09
CA GLU A 118 13.38 -9.55 -11.54
C GLU A 118 13.86 -10.92 -12.07
N ASP A 119 14.57 -11.72 -11.27
CA ASP A 119 15.07 -13.04 -11.72
C ASP A 119 14.08 -14.21 -11.54
N GLY A 120 12.87 -13.95 -11.02
CA GLY A 120 11.90 -15.01 -10.70
C GLY A 120 10.76 -15.25 -11.69
N SER A 121 10.71 -14.56 -12.85
CA SER A 121 9.48 -14.55 -13.68
C SER A 121 9.65 -14.73 -15.19
N ARG A 122 10.81 -15.21 -15.67
CA ARG A 122 11.03 -15.40 -17.12
C ARG A 122 10.81 -16.80 -17.70
N ASP A 123 10.58 -17.85 -16.91
CA ASP A 123 10.61 -19.21 -17.47
C ASP A 123 9.28 -19.90 -17.82
N ASN A 124 8.11 -19.37 -17.45
CA ASN A 124 6.84 -20.11 -17.65
C ASN A 124 6.02 -19.75 -18.90
N ARG A 125 6.56 -19.02 -19.88
CA ARG A 125 5.79 -18.62 -21.08
C ARG A 125 6.02 -19.47 -22.34
N LYS A 126 7.03 -20.35 -22.38
CA LYS A 126 7.31 -21.15 -23.60
C LYS A 126 6.66 -22.54 -23.65
N GLU A 127 6.03 -23.02 -22.57
CA GLU A 127 5.47 -24.39 -22.55
C GLU A 127 3.99 -24.48 -22.97
N LYS A 128 3.26 -23.35 -23.06
CA LYS A 128 1.84 -23.37 -23.45
C LYS A 128 1.58 -23.42 -24.95
N ASP A 129 2.54 -23.01 -25.78
CA ASP A 129 2.31 -22.99 -27.24
C ASP A 129 2.56 -24.37 -27.89
N ASN A 130 3.40 -25.23 -27.30
CA ASN A 130 3.68 -26.57 -27.84
C ASN A 130 2.59 -27.63 -27.55
N LYS A 131 1.63 -27.36 -26.67
CA LYS A 131 0.51 -28.30 -26.41
C LYS A 131 -0.67 -28.14 -27.37
N ASN A 132 -0.83 -26.98 -28.01
CA ASN A 132 -1.92 -26.78 -28.96
C ASN A 132 -1.62 -27.35 -30.35
N GLU A 133 -0.35 -27.48 -30.76
CA GLU A 133 -0.02 -28.09 -32.06
C GLU A 133 -0.18 -29.63 -32.06
N LYS A 134 0.04 -30.30 -30.93
CA LYS A 134 -0.11 -31.77 -30.86
C LYS A 134 -1.56 -32.26 -30.89
N ASN A 135 -2.53 -31.43 -30.52
CA ASN A 135 -3.94 -31.83 -30.53
C ASN A 135 -4.59 -31.70 -31.92
N ASN A 136 -4.13 -30.77 -32.76
CA ASN A 136 -4.71 -30.59 -34.10
C ASN A 136 -4.31 -31.68 -35.11
N HIS A 137 -3.28 -32.48 -34.83
CA HIS A 137 -2.85 -33.53 -35.76
C HIS A 137 -3.51 -34.89 -35.52
N ARG A 138 -4.25 -35.07 -34.41
CA ARG A 138 -4.92 -36.33 -34.07
C ARG A 138 -6.40 -36.40 -34.47
N GLU A 139 -7.01 -35.30 -34.91
CA GLU A 139 -8.42 -35.29 -35.35
C GLU A 139 -8.60 -35.45 -36.87
N LYS A 140 -7.53 -35.77 -37.63
CA LYS A 140 -7.58 -35.86 -39.10
C LYS A 140 -7.30 -37.25 -39.69
N ASN A 141 -7.33 -38.32 -38.90
CA ASN A 141 -7.30 -39.70 -39.42
C ASN A 141 -8.46 -40.51 -38.87
#